data_AF-A0A351J7V6-F1
#
_entry.id   AF-A0A351J7V6-F1
#
_cell.length_a   1.000
_cell.length_b   1.000
_cell.length_c   1.000
_cell.angle_alpha   90.00
_cell.angle_beta   90.00
_cell.angle_gamma   90.00
#
_symmetry.space_group_name_H-M   'P 1'
#
loop_
_entity.id
_entity.type
_entity.pdbx_description
1 polymer ?
#
loop_
_entity_poly.entity_id
_entity_poly.type
_entity_poly.pdbx_seq_one_letter_code
_entity_poly.pdbx_strand_id
1 'polypeptide(L)' 'MEKQPLSIPVGVSNRHLHLSQADLEVLFGKGYQLTVKKDLGQPGQFAAEETVDVQGPKNTISRIRI' A
#
# COMPACT_ATOMS: atom_id res chain seq x y z
N MET A 1 15.58 27.64 25.48
CA MET A 1 14.80 26.66 24.71
C MET A 1 15.41 26.57 23.33
N GLU A 2 16.09 25.47 23.00
CA GLU A 2 16.57 25.25 21.64
C GLU A 2 15.37 25.11 20.70
N LYS A 3 15.33 25.93 19.65
CA LYS A 3 14.35 25.79 18.58
C LYS A 3 14.69 24.51 17.83
N GLN A 4 13.80 23.51 17.89
CA GLN A 4 13.89 22.37 16.99
C GLN A 4 13.81 22.88 15.53
N PRO A 5 14.64 22.36 14.61
CA PRO A 5 14.55 22.74 13.22
C PRO A 5 13.15 22.45 12.67
N LEU A 6 12.61 23.37 11.86
CA LEU A 6 11.31 23.25 11.17
C LEU A 6 11.38 22.24 10.01
N SER A 7 11.86 21.01 10.26
CA SER A 7 11.87 19.95 9.26
C SER A 7 10.63 19.07 9.39
N ILE A 8 9.98 18.81 8.26
CA ILE A 8 8.83 17.91 8.18
C ILE A 8 9.32 16.60 7.53
N PRO A 9 9.02 15.43 8.11
CA PRO A 9 9.37 14.15 7.49
C PRO A 9 8.65 13.98 6.16
N VAL A 10 9.38 13.54 5.13
CA VAL A 10 8.83 13.29 3.79
C VAL A 10 8.68 11.79 3.56
N GLY A 11 7.46 11.37 3.22
CA GLY A 11 7.19 10.04 2.70
C GLY A 11 7.18 10.06 1.17
N VAL A 12 7.84 9.08 0.54
CA VAL A 12 7.80 8.90 -0.91
C VAL A 12 6.99 7.65 -1.23
N SER A 13 5.93 7.83 -2.00
CA SER A 13 5.06 6.73 -2.42
C SER A 13 5.42 6.25 -3.83
N ASN A 14 5.72 4.96 -3.96
CA ASN A 14 5.69 4.31 -5.27
C ASN A 14 4.22 3.99 -5.65
N ARG A 15 3.99 3.44 -6.85
CA ARG A 15 2.67 2.95 -7.27
C ARG A 15 2.16 1.89 -6.28
N HIS A 16 0.97 2.14 -5.74
CA HIS A 16 0.24 1.27 -4.83
C HIS A 16 -1.27 1.47 -5.05
N LEU A 17 -2.08 0.61 -4.46
CA LEU A 17 -3.53 0.72 -4.50
C LEU A 17 -4.12 0.28 -3.17
N HIS A 18 -5.32 0.74 -2.88
CA HIS A 18 -6.09 0.28 -1.73
C HIS A 18 -7.27 -0.54 -2.24
N LEU A 19 -7.62 -1.61 -1.52
CA LEU A 19 -8.72 -2.48 -1.88
C LEU A 19 -9.87 -2.35 -0.88
N SER A 20 -11.09 -2.46 -1.39
CA SER A 20 -12.22 -2.80 -0.56
C SER A 20 -12.13 -4.26 -0.13
N GLN A 21 -12.86 -4.66 0.92
CA GLN A 21 -12.93 -6.07 1.31
C GLN A 21 -13.49 -6.93 0.18
N ALA A 22 -14.48 -6.44 -0.59
CA ALA A 22 -15.06 -7.18 -1.70
C ALA A 22 -14.03 -7.47 -2.80
N ASP A 23 -13.22 -6.48 -3.18
CA ASP A 23 -12.19 -6.66 -4.20
C ASP A 23 -11.03 -7.54 -3.71
N LEU A 24 -10.66 -7.40 -2.43
CA LEU A 24 -9.67 -8.27 -1.80
C LEU A 24 -10.10 -9.74 -1.87
N GLU A 25 -11.38 -10.02 -1.59
CA GLU A 25 -11.91 -11.38 -1.64
C GLU A 25 -12.00 -11.94 -3.05
N VAL A 26 -12.30 -11.10 -4.05
CA VAL A 26 -12.25 -11.50 -5.47
C VAL A 26 -10.83 -11.87 -5.88
N LEU A 27 -9.83 -11.13 -5.43
CA LEU A 27 -8.44 -11.30 -5.84
C LEU A 27 -7.71 -12.42 -5.07
N PHE A 28 -7.95 -12.56 -3.76
CA PHE A 28 -7.18 -13.45 -2.87
C PHE A 28 -8.03 -14.52 -2.15
N GLY A 29 -9.36 -14.47 -2.28
CA GLY A 29 -10.29 -15.45 -1.73
C GLY A 29 -11.17 -14.91 -0.58
N LYS A 30 -12.33 -15.56 -0.38
CA LYS A 30 -13.32 -15.13 0.62
C LYS A 30 -12.74 -15.12 2.04
N GLY A 31 -12.94 -14.02 2.78
CA GLY A 31 -12.44 -13.84 4.13
C GLY A 31 -10.92 -13.64 4.24
N TYR A 32 -10.24 -13.37 3.12
CA TYR A 32 -8.80 -13.10 3.12
C TYR A 32 -8.49 -11.81 3.91
N GLN A 33 -7.36 -11.83 4.62
CA GLN A 33 -6.81 -10.69 5.34
C GLN A 33 -5.39 -10.42 4.85
N LEU A 34 -5.08 -9.13 4.63
CA LEU A 34 -3.76 -8.70 4.19
C LEU A 34 -2.69 -9.04 5.22
N THR A 35 -1.51 -9.43 4.74
CA THR A 35 -0.37 -9.70 5.59
C THR A 35 0.47 -8.44 5.73
N VAL A 36 0.69 -7.96 6.96
CA VAL A 36 1.50 -6.75 7.19
C VAL A 36 2.95 -7.01 6.81
N LYS A 37 3.47 -6.24 5.85
CA LYS A 37 4.90 -6.21 5.51
C LYS A 37 5.65 -5.17 6.33
N LYS A 38 5.11 -3.94 6.41
CA LYS A 38 5.75 -2.80 7.07
C LYS A 38 4.75 -1.71 7.43
N ASP A 39 4.82 -1.20 8.66
CA ASP A 39 4.06 -0.02 9.09
C ASP A 39 4.56 1.26 8.42
N LEU A 40 3.61 2.16 8.11
CA LEU A 40 3.88 3.46 7.51
C LEU A 40 3.90 4.55 8.59
N GLY A 41 4.32 5.76 8.20
CA GLY A 41 4.38 6.90 9.13
C GLY A 41 3.00 7.36 9.62
N GLN A 42 1.95 7.00 8.89
CA GLN A 42 0.56 7.26 9.25
C GLN A 42 0.04 6.16 10.19
N PRO A 43 -0.52 6.50 11.36
CA PRO A 43 -1.02 5.53 12.32
C PRO A 43 -2.03 4.55 11.71
N GLY A 44 -1.82 3.26 11.95
CA GLY A 44 -2.70 2.18 11.47
C GLY A 44 -2.62 1.89 9.97
N GLN A 45 -1.68 2.52 9.24
CA GLN A 45 -1.44 2.23 7.83
C GLN A 45 -0.19 1.35 7.68
N PHE A 46 -0.25 0.41 6.74
CA PHE A 46 0.83 -0.52 6.45
C PHE A 46 0.91 -0.78 4.95
N ALA A 47 2.09 -1.18 4.49
CA ALA A 47 2.24 -1.86 3.20
C ALA A 47 2.04 -3.36 3.44
N ALA A 48 1.29 -4.03 2.57
CA ALA A 48 1.01 -5.46 2.68
C ALA A 48 2.11 -6.32 2.00
N GLU A 49 2.19 -7.62 2.27
CA GLU A 49 3.09 -8.52 1.50
C GLU A 49 2.57 -8.79 0.09
N GLU A 50 1.25 -8.66 -0.08
CA GLU A 50 0.55 -8.89 -1.33
C GLU A 50 0.87 -7.79 -2.36
N THR A 51 0.89 -8.20 -3.62
CA THR A 51 0.98 -7.31 -4.77
C THR A 51 0.05 -7.82 -5.86
N VAL A 52 -0.40 -6.91 -6.72
CA VAL A 52 -1.18 -7.25 -7.91
C VAL A 52 -0.52 -6.72 -9.17
N ASP A 53 -0.93 -7.28 -10.29
CA ASP A 53 -0.59 -6.77 -11.60
C ASP A 53 -1.77 -5.96 -12.13
N VAL A 54 -1.54 -4.72 -12.53
CA VAL A 54 -2.57 -3.85 -13.12
C VAL A 54 -2.43 -3.90 -14.63
N GLN A 55 -3.39 -4.53 -15.29
CA GLN A 55 -3.46 -4.64 -16.74
C GLN A 55 -4.32 -3.52 -17.32
N GLY A 56 -3.72 -2.70 -18.19
CA GLY A 56 -4.43 -1.71 -19.00
C GLY A 56 -4.43 -2.09 -20.48
N PRO A 57 -5.07 -1.27 -21.34
CA PRO A 57 -5.16 -1.54 -22.78
C PRO A 57 -3.81 -1.64 -23.50
N LYS A 58 -2.78 -0.97 -22.98
CA LYS A 58 -1.45 -0.87 -23.61
C LYS A 58 -0.44 -1.83 -23.00
N ASN A 59 -0.44 -1.97 -21.67
CA ASN A 59 0.55 -2.72 -20.94
C ASN A 59 0.03 -3.19 -19.57
N THR A 60 0.78 -4.13 -19.00
CA THR A 60 0.61 -4.57 -17.61
C THR A 60 1.73 -3.97 -16.77
N ILE A 61 1.37 -3.45 -15.60
CA ILE A 61 2.33 -3.04 -14.58
C ILE A 61 2.30 -4.09 -13.48
N SER A 62 3.40 -4.83 -13.34
CA SER A 62 3.47 -5.91 -12.37
C SER A 62 3.93 -5.44 -10.99
N ARG A 63 3.56 -6.21 -9.96
CA ARG A 63 4.02 -6.06 -8.57
C ARG A 63 3.67 -4.72 -7.92
N ILE A 64 2.45 -4.21 -8.17
CA ILE A 64 1.92 -3.04 -7.47
C ILE A 64 1.51 -3.45 -6.06
N ARG A 65 2.02 -2.71 -5.07
CA ARG A 65 1.80 -2.96 -3.63
C ARG A 65 0.35 -2.63 -3.23
N ILE A 66 -0.25 -3.49 -2.40
CA ILE A 66 -1.46 -3.16 -1.63
C ILE A 66 -1.03 -2.50 -0.32
#